data_AF-A0A965NU12-F1
#
_entry.id   AF-A0A965NU12-F1
#
_cell.length_a   1.000
_cell.length_b   1.000
_cell.length_c   1.000
_cell.angle_alpha   90.00
_cell.angle_beta   90.00
_cell.angle_gamma   90.00
#
_symmetry.space_group_name_H-M   'P 1'
#
loop_
_entity.id
_entity.type
_entity.pdbx_description
1 polymer ?
#
loop_
_entity_poly.entity_id
_entity_poly.type
_entity_poly.pdbx_seq_one_letter_code
_entity_poly.pdbx_strand_id
1 'polypeptide(L)'
;MTENAEPPSLEDFLLSLTRERPSRFSPPLSALWFDAKNDWQAAHHCVDVRSDVASMRTHAYLHRKEGDLINAAYWYRRAGVHPYQGALADEWLEIVKMLCN
;
A
#
# COMPACT_ATOMS: atom_id res chain seq x y z
N MET A 1 15.66 -17.35 5.16
CA MET A 1 15.61 -17.43 3.68
C MET A 1 14.47 -16.53 3.22
N THR A 2 14.70 -15.23 3.12
CA THR A 2 13.70 -14.33 2.51
C THR A 2 14.11 -14.22 1.05
N GLU A 3 13.35 -14.88 0.18
CA GLU A 3 13.47 -14.77 -1.26
C GLU A 3 13.29 -13.29 -1.64
N ASN A 4 14.39 -12.65 -2.06
CA ASN A 4 14.35 -11.39 -2.79
C ASN A 4 13.79 -11.69 -4.18
N ALA A 5 12.47 -11.89 -4.28
CA ALA A 5 11.78 -11.81 -5.55
C ALA A 5 11.80 -10.35 -6.00
N GLU A 6 12.19 -10.10 -7.24
CA GLU A 6 12.15 -8.75 -7.81
C GLU A 6 10.72 -8.18 -7.73
N PRO A 7 10.58 -6.86 -7.48
CA PRO A 7 9.27 -6.23 -7.49
C PRO A 7 8.58 -6.46 -8.85
N PRO A 8 7.26 -6.70 -8.89
CA PRO A 8 6.55 -6.86 -10.14
C PRO A 8 6.54 -5.53 -10.91
N SER A 9 6.42 -5.59 -12.24
CA SER A 9 6.15 -4.37 -13.01
C SER A 9 4.80 -3.76 -12.61
N LEU A 10 4.64 -2.46 -12.84
CA LEU A 10 3.35 -1.78 -12.64
C LEU A 10 2.24 -2.45 -13.45
N GLU A 11 2.53 -2.85 -14.69
CA GLU A 11 1.57 -3.51 -15.57
C GLU A 11 1.13 -4.87 -14.99
N ASP A 12 2.07 -5.69 -14.52
CA ASP A 12 1.76 -6.98 -13.90
C ASP A 12 0.90 -6.81 -12.64
N PHE A 13 1.22 -5.81 -11.82
CA PHE A 13 0.42 -5.51 -10.63
C PHE A 13 -1.00 -5.09 -11.01
N LEU A 14 -1.18 -4.16 -11.96
CA LEU A 14 -2.51 -3.71 -12.39
C LEU A 14 -3.32 -4.83 -13.04
N LEU A 15 -2.70 -5.68 -13.86
CA LEU A 15 -3.34 -6.86 -14.43
C LEU A 15 -3.83 -7.83 -13.34
N SER A 16 -3.05 -7.99 -12.26
CA SER A 16 -3.44 -8.85 -11.14
C SER A 16 -4.73 -8.41 -10.43
N LEU A 17 -5.15 -7.15 -10.56
CA LEU A 17 -6.41 -6.67 -9.99
C LEU A 17 -7.64 -7.25 -10.68
N THR A 18 -7.49 -7.79 -11.89
CA THR A 18 -8.58 -8.45 -12.63
C THR A 18 -8.51 -9.99 -12.54
N ARG A 19 -7.48 -10.54 -11.89
CA ARG A 19 -7.21 -11.98 -11.79
C ARG A 19 -6.96 -12.38 -10.32
N GLU A 20 -6.47 -13.61 -10.11
CA GLU A 20 -5.96 -14.06 -8.82
C GLU A 20 -4.61 -13.42 -8.50
N ARG A 21 -4.36 -13.19 -7.20
CA ARG A 21 -3.14 -12.55 -6.69
C ARG A 21 -1.90 -13.41 -6.98
N PRO A 22 -0.86 -12.88 -7.62
CA PRO A 22 0.45 -13.53 -7.68
C PRO A 22 0.96 -13.82 -6.26
N SER A 23 1.61 -14.97 -6.06
CA SER A 23 2.01 -15.45 -4.72
C SER A 23 3.10 -14.63 -4.03
N ARG A 24 3.62 -13.54 -4.63
CA ARG A 24 4.83 -12.85 -4.19
C ARG A 24 4.72 -11.31 -4.26
N PHE A 25 3.78 -10.71 -3.55
CA PHE A 25 3.80 -9.27 -3.29
C PHE A 25 4.46 -8.96 -1.95
N SER A 26 5.20 -7.85 -1.90
CA SER A 26 5.66 -7.30 -0.62
C SER A 26 4.44 -6.97 0.27
N PRO A 27 4.62 -6.88 1.59
CA PRO A 27 3.53 -6.53 2.50
C PRO A 27 2.77 -5.23 2.12
N PRO A 28 3.42 -4.08 1.84
CA PRO A 28 2.69 -2.88 1.41
C PRO A 28 2.00 -3.04 0.04
N LEU A 29 2.60 -3.79 -0.89
CA LEU A 29 1.97 -4.03 -2.18
C LEU A 29 0.75 -4.97 -2.06
N SER A 30 0.80 -5.94 -1.15
CA SER A 30 -0.33 -6.78 -0.79
C SER A 30 -1.46 -5.95 -0.17
N ALA A 31 -1.14 -4.97 0.69
CA ALA A 31 -2.14 -4.09 1.27
C ALA A 31 -2.90 -3.29 0.21
N LEU A 32 -2.19 -2.70 -0.76
CA LEU A 32 -2.80 -1.95 -1.87
C LEU A 32 -3.63 -2.83 -2.80
N TRP A 33 -3.22 -4.10 -2.98
CA TRP A 33 -4.00 -5.07 -3.74
C TRP A 33 -5.32 -5.40 -3.04
N PHE A 34 -5.30 -5.69 -1.73
CA PHE A 34 -6.52 -5.93 -0.94
C PHE A 34 -7.41 -4.68 -0.87
N ASP A 35 -6.81 -3.49 -0.75
CA ASP A 35 -7.54 -2.22 -0.82
C ASP A 35 -8.31 -2.05 -2.13
N ALA A 36 -7.70 -2.41 -3.27
CA ALA A 36 -8.36 -2.38 -4.58
C ALA A 36 -9.48 -3.42 -4.72
N LYS A 37 -9.47 -4.48 -3.91
CA LYS A 37 -10.54 -5.46 -3.79
C LYS A 37 -11.62 -5.08 -2.76
N ASN A 38 -11.51 -3.91 -2.14
CA ASN A 38 -12.33 -3.47 -1.02
C ASN A 38 -12.26 -4.38 0.22
N ASP A 39 -11.15 -5.11 0.40
CA ASP A 39 -10.88 -5.91 1.60
C ASP A 39 -10.02 -5.10 2.57
N TRP A 40 -10.70 -4.24 3.33
CA TRP A 40 -10.09 -3.33 4.28
C TRP A 40 -9.29 -4.05 5.38
N GLN A 41 -9.82 -5.15 5.90
CA GLN A 41 -9.21 -5.88 7.01
C GLN A 41 -7.92 -6.57 6.56
N ALA A 42 -7.94 -7.22 5.39
CA ALA A 42 -6.74 -7.82 4.83
C ALA A 42 -5.69 -6.77 4.44
N ALA A 43 -6.12 -5.60 3.97
CA ALA A 43 -5.22 -4.50 3.66
C ALA A 43 -4.43 -4.02 4.89
N HIS A 44 -5.12 -3.75 6.01
CA HIS A 44 -4.48 -3.34 7.26
C HIS A 44 -3.54 -4.41 7.80
N HIS A 45 -4.00 -5.65 7.83
CA HIS A 45 -3.22 -6.76 8.36
C HIS A 45 -1.86 -6.93 7.65
N CYS A 46 -1.78 -6.61 6.36
CA CYS A 46 -0.53 -6.67 5.61
C CYS A 46 0.52 -5.66 6.10
N VAL A 47 0.11 -4.50 6.63
CA VAL A 47 1.02 -3.41 7.04
C VAL A 47 1.01 -3.13 8.54
N ASP A 48 0.21 -3.88 9.29
CA ASP A 48 0.17 -3.83 10.75
C ASP A 48 1.54 -4.12 11.36
N VAL A 49 1.83 -3.40 12.44
CA VAL A 49 3.07 -3.50 13.24
C VAL A 49 4.39 -3.31 12.47
N ARG A 50 4.33 -2.97 11.17
CA ARG A 50 5.51 -2.71 10.34
C ARG A 50 6.04 -1.29 10.54
N SER A 51 7.36 -1.14 10.47
CA SER A 51 8.05 0.15 10.67
C SER A 51 8.92 0.56 9.49
N ASP A 52 8.83 -0.12 8.35
CA ASP A 52 9.47 0.33 7.11
C ASP A 52 8.64 1.46 6.46
N VAL A 53 9.33 2.39 5.79
CA VAL A 53 8.73 3.62 5.23
C VAL A 53 7.58 3.29 4.28
N ALA A 54 7.75 2.27 3.44
CA ALA A 54 6.75 1.83 2.47
C ALA A 54 5.46 1.34 3.14
N SER A 55 5.59 0.50 4.17
CA SER A 55 4.44 0.00 4.94
C SER A 55 3.75 1.11 5.71
N MET A 56 4.50 2.01 6.35
CA MET A 56 3.91 3.13 7.10
C MET A 56 3.21 4.13 6.17
N ARG A 57 3.78 4.43 4.99
CA ARG A 57 3.12 5.28 3.98
C ARG A 57 1.82 4.64 3.47
N THR A 58 1.83 3.33 3.24
CA THR A 58 0.63 2.58 2.83
C THR A 58 -0.43 2.59 3.93
N HIS A 59 -0.04 2.38 5.19
CA HIS A 59 -0.94 2.46 6.34
C HIS A 59 -1.56 3.86 6.48
N ALA A 60 -0.78 4.92 6.25
CA ALA A 60 -1.28 6.30 6.25
C ALA A 60 -2.36 6.53 5.18
N TYR A 61 -2.13 6.03 3.96
CA TYR A 61 -3.11 6.10 2.87
C TYR A 61 -4.41 5.36 3.21
N LEU A 62 -4.33 4.16 3.81
CA LEU A 62 -5.52 3.39 4.18
C LEU A 62 -6.42 4.15 5.17
N HIS A 63 -5.84 4.68 6.25
CA HIS A 63 -6.59 5.51 7.19
C HIS A 63 -7.12 6.80 6.55
N ARG A 64 -6.39 7.39 5.60
CA ARG A 64 -6.89 8.55 4.86
C ARG A 64 -8.13 8.20 4.05
N LYS A 65 -8.17 7.01 3.42
CA LYS A 65 -9.33 6.50 2.67
C LYS A 65 -10.53 6.23 3.58
N GLU A 66 -10.31 5.79 4.81
CA GLU A 66 -11.38 5.62 5.83
C GLU A 66 -11.94 6.95 6.36
N GLY A 67 -11.19 8.05 6.22
CA GLY A 67 -11.49 9.31 6.88
C GLY A 67 -10.96 9.42 8.30
N ASP A 68 -10.15 8.46 8.77
CA ASP A 68 -9.42 8.58 10.04
C ASP A 68 -8.16 9.45 9.84
N LEU A 69 -8.38 10.75 9.74
CA LEU A 69 -7.33 11.71 9.44
C LEU A 69 -6.29 11.83 10.56
N ILE A 70 -6.66 11.51 11.81
CA ILE A 70 -5.75 11.56 12.96
C ILE A 70 -4.72 10.43 12.85
N ASN A 71 -5.18 9.20 12.60
CA ASN A 71 -4.28 8.07 12.40
C ASN A 71 -3.51 8.19 11.09
N ALA A 72 -4.14 8.65 10.01
CA ALA A 72 -3.43 8.93 8.77
C ALA A 72 -2.26 9.90 9.00
N ALA A 73 -2.49 11.01 9.70
CA ALA A 73 -1.44 11.99 10.01
C ALA A 73 -0.35 11.40 10.92
N TYR A 74 -0.70 10.54 11.86
CA TYR A 74 0.29 9.80 12.68
C TYR A 74 1.21 8.95 11.81
N TRP A 75 0.65 8.16 10.88
CA TRP A 75 1.43 7.28 10.03
C TRP A 75 2.23 8.02 8.96
N TYR A 76 1.72 9.12 8.38
CA TYR A 76 2.52 9.98 7.49
C TYR A 76 3.75 10.54 8.20
N ARG A 77 3.58 11.04 9.44
CA ARG A 77 4.71 11.53 10.26
C ARG A 77 5.71 10.41 10.55
N ARG A 78 5.24 9.21 10.91
CA ARG A 78 6.08 8.04 11.16
C ARG A 78 6.86 7.59 9.92
N ALA A 79 6.24 7.69 8.74
CA ALA A 79 6.87 7.42 7.46
C ALA A 79 7.87 8.51 7.02
N GLY A 80 7.87 9.68 7.67
CA GLY A 80 8.70 10.81 7.26
C GLY A 80 8.29 11.41 5.90
N VAL A 81 7.03 11.25 5.51
CA VAL A 81 6.50 11.75 4.23
C VAL A 81 5.35 12.73 4.47
N HIS A 82 5.22 13.71 3.60
CA HIS A 82 4.06 14.61 3.63
C HIS A 82 2.81 13.89 3.12
N PRO A 83 1.63 14.18 3.69
CA PRO A 83 0.36 13.69 3.15
C PRO A 83 0.19 14.06 1.69
N TYR A 84 -0.34 13.15 0.87
CA TYR A 84 -0.61 13.42 -0.53
C TYR A 84 -1.70 14.50 -0.68
N GLN A 85 -1.46 15.47 -1.56
CA GLN A 85 -2.38 16.57 -1.85
C GLN A 85 -3.10 16.30 -3.18
N GLY A 86 -4.12 15.45 -3.17
CA GLY A 86 -4.85 15.07 -4.38
C GLY A 86 -5.88 13.96 -4.14
N ALA A 87 -6.39 13.33 -5.19
CA ALA A 87 -7.37 12.27 -5.03
C ALA A 87 -6.76 11.01 -4.38
N LEU A 88 -7.60 10.21 -3.72
CA LEU A 88 -7.17 8.93 -3.12
C LEU A 88 -6.66 7.95 -4.19
N ALA A 89 -7.30 7.93 -5.36
CA ALA A 89 -6.88 7.08 -6.47
C ALA A 89 -5.47 7.43 -6.98
N ASP A 90 -5.13 8.71 -7.02
CA ASP A 90 -3.81 9.18 -7.43
C ASP A 90 -2.76 8.79 -6.39
N GLU A 91 -3.05 8.99 -5.10
CA GLU A 91 -2.14 8.56 -4.03
C GLU A 91 -1.90 7.04 -4.06
N TRP A 92 -2.97 6.25 -4.20
CA TRP A 92 -2.88 4.80 -4.31
C TRP A 92 -1.94 4.41 -5.45
N LEU A 93 -2.12 5.00 -6.63
CA LEU A 93 -1.30 4.71 -7.80
C LEU A 93 0.17 5.13 -7.62
N GLU A 94 0.43 6.26 -6.98
CA GLU A 94 1.80 6.71 -6.68
C GLU A 94 2.52 5.78 -5.71
N ILE A 95 1.82 5.21 -4.72
CA ILE A 95 2.42 4.22 -3.81
C ILE A 95 2.67 2.91 -4.56
N VAL A 96 1.75 2.46 -5.43
CA VAL A 96 1.96 1.27 -6.27
C VAL A 96 3.19 1.44 -7.15
N LYS A 97 3.32 2.56 -7.88
CA LYS A 97 4.50 2.84 -8.71
C LYS A 97 5.80 2.81 -7.91
N MET A 98 5.80 3.41 -6.72
CA MET A 98 6.97 3.40 -5.82
C MET A 98 7.40 1.98 -5.43
N LEU A 99 6.46 1.03 -5.33
CA LEU A 99 6.71 -0.35 -4.89
C LEU A 99 7.03 -1.31 -6.04
N CYS A 100 6.72 -0.92 -7.28
CA CYS A 100 6.98 -1.67 -8.51
C CYS A 100 8.30 -1.27 -9.21
N ASN A 101 9.02 -0.29 -8.64
CA ASN A 101 10.28 0.24 -9.16
C ASN A 101 11.51 -0.31 -8.43
#